data_AF-A0A2U1C1F6-F1
#
_entry.id   AF-A0A2U1C1F6-F1
#
_cell.length_a   1.000
_cell.length_b   1.000
_cell.length_c   1.000
_cell.angle_alpha   90.00
_cell.angle_beta   90.00
_cell.angle_gamma   90.00
#
_symmetry.space_group_name_H-M   'P 1'
#
loop_
_entity.id
_entity.type
_entity.pdbx_description
1 polymer ?
#
loop_
_entity_poly.entity_id
_entity_poly.type
_entity_poly.pdbx_seq_one_letter_code
_entity_poly.pdbx_strand_id
1 'polypeptide(L)'
;MPLLLFLLGLLPFAVGGLMNWAMLAYPDVLPPFSLIAILFLLIWGAIAFFVRPRVAGVRTLAVCLNLAAGIDLILVGVQELVLGAYWSNPAGLWTQLYYLPLMNLGFTLTPWSHSVFSAYCAAFLLMLAATFLGARWRKP
;
A
#
# COMPACT_ATOMS: atom_id res chain seq x y z
N MET A 1 -1.65 16.34 -13.97
CA MET A 1 -0.80 15.80 -12.88
C MET A 1 -1.57 14.94 -11.87
N PRO A 2 -2.76 15.34 -11.36
CA PRO A 2 -3.52 14.52 -10.40
C PRO A 2 -3.87 13.12 -10.90
N LEU A 3 -4.30 13.01 -12.17
CA LEU A 3 -4.60 11.71 -12.79
C LEU A 3 -3.38 10.78 -12.81
N LEU A 4 -2.19 11.28 -13.17
CA LEU A 4 -0.96 10.48 -13.17
C LEU A 4 -0.61 9.99 -11.75
N LEU A 5 -0.78 10.84 -10.74
CA LEU A 5 -0.56 10.44 -9.34
C LEU A 5 -1.52 9.35 -8.89
N PHE A 6 -2.79 9.45 -9.28
CA PHE A 6 -3.77 8.42 -9.01
C PHE A 6 -3.41 7.10 -9.70
N LEU A 7 -3.01 7.14 -10.98
CA LEU A 7 -2.56 5.94 -11.70
C LEU A 7 -1.31 5.31 -11.07
N LEU A 8 -0.34 6.11 -10.62
CA LEU A 8 0.79 5.62 -9.83
C LEU A 8 0.32 5.03 -8.48
N GLY A 9 -0.74 5.58 -7.91
CA GLY A 9 -1.42 5.07 -6.73
C GLY A 9 -1.98 3.65 -6.88
N LEU A 10 -2.17 3.17 -8.12
CA LEU A 10 -2.66 1.81 -8.42
C LEU A 10 -1.55 0.77 -8.53
N LEU A 11 -0.27 1.19 -8.58
CA LEU A 11 0.88 0.26 -8.63
C LEU A 11 0.86 -0.85 -7.57
N PRO A 12 0.41 -0.62 -6.32
CA PRO A 12 0.42 -1.66 -5.30
C PRO A 12 -0.47 -2.86 -5.65
N PHE A 13 -1.55 -2.67 -6.42
CA PHE A 13 -2.31 -3.80 -6.96
C PHE A 13 -1.44 -4.68 -7.86
N ALA A 14 -0.65 -4.10 -8.76
CA ALA A 14 0.21 -4.87 -9.65
C ALA A 14 1.30 -5.61 -8.87
N VAL A 15 1.93 -4.96 -7.88
CA VAL A 15 2.97 -5.57 -7.04
C VAL A 15 2.37 -6.70 -6.18
N GLY A 16 1.23 -6.47 -5.54
CA GLY A 16 0.52 -7.48 -4.76
C GLY A 16 0.04 -8.65 -5.60
N GLY A 17 -0.47 -8.39 -6.81
CA GLY A 17 -0.84 -9.44 -7.77
C GLY A 17 0.36 -10.29 -8.19
N LEU A 18 1.50 -9.67 -8.48
CA LEU A 18 2.74 -10.38 -8.81
C LEU A 18 3.25 -11.21 -7.62
N MET A 19 3.21 -10.67 -6.40
CA MET A 19 3.57 -11.41 -5.19
C MET A 19 2.67 -12.62 -4.98
N ASN A 20 1.36 -12.44 -5.09
CA ASN A 20 0.40 -13.54 -4.96
C ASN A 20 0.63 -14.60 -6.05
N TRP A 21 0.84 -14.21 -7.29
CA TRP A 21 1.19 -15.14 -8.36
C TRP A 21 2.47 -15.92 -8.04
N ALA A 22 3.52 -15.25 -7.57
CA ALA A 22 4.78 -15.91 -7.21
C ALA A 22 4.60 -16.89 -6.04
N MET A 23 3.82 -16.52 -5.02
CA MET A 23 3.50 -17.41 -3.89
C MET A 23 2.72 -18.66 -4.33
N LEU A 24 1.81 -18.52 -5.30
CA LEU A 24 1.05 -19.64 -5.85
C LEU A 24 1.90 -20.52 -6.79
N ALA A 25 2.82 -19.93 -7.55
CA ALA A 25 3.71 -20.64 -8.46
C ALA A 25 4.82 -21.42 -7.73
N TYR A 26 5.25 -20.92 -6.57
CA TYR A 26 6.35 -21.50 -5.77
C TYR A 26 5.94 -21.64 -4.29
N PRO A 27 5.01 -22.56 -3.96
CA PRO A 27 4.43 -22.65 -2.62
C PRO A 27 5.45 -23.03 -1.52
N ASP A 28 6.52 -23.73 -1.90
CA ASP A 28 7.58 -24.16 -0.96
C ASP A 28 8.63 -23.08 -0.69
N VAL A 29 8.54 -21.93 -1.38
CA VAL A 29 9.50 -20.83 -1.28
C VAL A 29 8.85 -19.65 -0.57
N LEU A 30 9.32 -19.36 0.64
CA LEU A 30 8.90 -18.16 1.38
C LEU A 30 9.51 -16.90 0.74
N PRO A 31 8.68 -15.94 0.26
CA PRO A 31 9.19 -14.66 -0.19
C PRO A 31 9.93 -13.92 0.92
N PRO A 32 10.97 -13.13 0.62
CA PRO A 32 11.64 -12.29 1.59
C PRO A 32 10.78 -11.05 1.92
N PHE A 33 9.67 -11.26 2.63
CA PHE A 33 8.60 -10.26 2.83
C PHE A 33 9.10 -8.94 3.40
N SER A 34 9.98 -8.96 4.40
CA SER A 34 10.50 -7.73 5.01
C SER A 34 11.35 -6.92 4.03
N LEU A 35 12.17 -7.59 3.20
CA LEU A 35 12.96 -6.93 2.17
C LEU A 35 12.05 -6.29 1.12
N ILE A 36 11.02 -7.03 0.66
CA ILE A 36 10.03 -6.52 -0.29
C ILE A 36 9.34 -5.28 0.27
N ALA A 37 8.91 -5.30 1.53
CA ALA A 37 8.23 -4.19 2.16
C ALA A 37 9.11 -2.94 2.27
N ILE A 38 10.37 -3.11 2.68
CA ILE A 38 11.34 -2.00 2.77
C ILE A 38 11.61 -1.40 1.38
N LEU A 39 11.89 -2.25 0.38
CA LEU A 39 12.12 -1.79 -0.99
C LEU A 39 10.89 -1.07 -1.55
N PHE A 40 9.70 -1.59 -1.28
CA PHE A 40 8.45 -0.96 -1.68
C PHE A 40 8.31 0.45 -1.08
N LEU A 41 8.55 0.63 0.22
CA LEU A 41 8.49 1.96 0.85
C LEU A 41 9.55 2.93 0.29
N LEU A 42 10.76 2.44 0.03
CA LEU A 42 11.81 3.24 -0.59
C LEU A 42 11.41 3.69 -1.99
N ILE A 43 10.85 2.79 -2.81
CA ILE A 43 10.33 3.11 -4.14
C ILE A 43 9.16 4.10 -4.03
N TRP A 44 8.25 3.90 -3.08
CA TRP A 44 7.10 4.78 -2.87
C TRP A 44 7.54 6.21 -2.51
N GLY A 45 8.50 6.33 -1.59
CA GLY A 45 9.13 7.60 -1.24
C GLY A 45 9.91 8.21 -2.41
N ALA A 46 10.60 7.40 -3.22
CA ALA A 46 11.31 7.88 -4.41
C ALA A 46 10.33 8.43 -5.46
N ILE A 47 9.20 7.77 -5.71
CA ILE A 47 8.14 8.29 -6.59
C ILE A 47 7.69 9.67 -6.10
N ALA A 48 7.40 9.80 -4.81
CA ALA A 48 7.02 11.07 -4.21
C ALA A 48 8.11 12.15 -4.39
N PHE A 49 9.38 11.81 -4.18
CA PHE A 49 10.53 12.69 -4.37
C PHE A 49 10.68 13.19 -5.81
N PHE A 50 10.57 12.31 -6.81
CA PHE A 50 10.74 12.66 -8.23
C PHE A 50 9.54 13.42 -8.80
N VAL A 51 8.33 13.16 -8.30
CA VAL A 51 7.12 13.86 -8.76
C VAL A 51 6.92 15.20 -8.07
N ARG A 52 7.50 15.39 -6.86
CA ARG A 52 7.35 16.61 -6.04
C ARG A 52 7.48 17.96 -6.79
N PRO A 53 8.47 18.18 -7.69
CA PRO A 53 8.60 19.47 -8.40
C PRO A 53 7.47 19.76 -9.40
N ARG A 54 6.72 18.73 -9.80
CA ARG A 54 5.63 18.82 -10.78
C ARG A 54 4.25 19.03 -10.15
N VAL A 55 4.19 19.19 -8.83
CA VAL A 55 2.94 19.26 -8.06
C VAL A 55 2.95 20.48 -7.16
N ALA A 56 1.83 21.20 -7.15
CA ALA A 56 1.68 22.48 -6.45
C ALA A 56 1.96 22.40 -4.93
N GLY A 57 1.75 21.24 -4.31
CA GLY A 57 1.99 21.08 -2.88
C GLY A 57 2.10 19.64 -2.41
N VAL A 58 2.73 19.47 -1.25
CA VAL A 58 2.93 18.17 -0.59
C VAL A 58 1.60 17.49 -0.24
N ARG A 59 0.59 18.28 0.17
CA ARG A 59 -0.75 17.75 0.47
C ARG A 59 -1.40 17.14 -0.77
N THR A 60 -1.39 17.85 -1.90
CA THR A 60 -1.93 17.36 -3.16
C THR A 60 -1.21 16.09 -3.61
N LEU A 61 0.12 16.04 -3.48
CA LEU A 61 0.90 14.83 -3.77
C LEU A 61 0.45 13.66 -2.88
N ALA A 62 0.40 13.87 -1.55
CA ALA A 62 0.06 12.84 -0.59
C ALA A 62 -1.35 12.29 -0.80
N VAL A 63 -2.33 13.18 -1.00
CA VAL A 63 -3.72 12.78 -1.25
C VAL A 63 -3.84 12.05 -2.58
N CYS A 64 -3.35 12.61 -3.69
CA CYS A 64 -3.57 11.99 -5.01
C CYS A 64 -2.82 10.66 -5.16
N LEU A 65 -1.60 10.53 -4.61
CA LEU A 65 -0.82 9.30 -4.69
C LEU A 65 -1.39 8.18 -3.80
N ASN A 66 -1.93 8.51 -2.63
CA ASN A 66 -2.44 7.53 -1.68
C ASN A 66 -3.98 7.41 -1.71
N LEU A 67 -4.66 8.06 -2.67
CA LEU A 67 -6.12 8.02 -2.77
C LEU A 67 -6.62 6.58 -3.00
N ALA A 68 -5.98 5.85 -3.91
CA ALA A 68 -6.28 4.44 -4.16
C ALA A 68 -6.08 3.60 -2.89
N ALA A 69 -4.98 3.81 -2.15
CA ALA A 69 -4.74 3.14 -0.87
C ALA A 69 -5.84 3.43 0.15
N GLY A 70 -6.27 4.69 0.28
CA GLY A 70 -7.34 5.07 1.19
C GLY A 70 -8.68 4.44 0.82
N ILE A 71 -9.03 4.40 -0.47
CA ILE A 71 -10.23 3.72 -0.96
C ILE A 71 -10.16 2.23 -0.63
N ASP A 72 -9.03 1.59 -0.93
CA ASP A 72 -8.81 0.17 -0.67
C ASP A 72 -8.91 -0.17 0.83
N LEU A 73 -8.32 0.68 1.70
CA LEU A 73 -8.42 0.54 3.15
C LEU A 73 -9.87 0.57 3.64
N ILE A 74 -10.72 1.43 3.04
CA ILE A 74 -12.14 1.47 3.37
C ILE A 74 -12.82 0.17 2.93
N LEU A 75 -12.53 -0.33 1.72
CA LEU A 75 -13.15 -1.55 1.20
C LEU A 75 -12.75 -2.79 2.01
N VAL A 76 -11.49 -2.92 2.39
CA VAL A 76 -11.05 -4.03 3.25
C VAL A 76 -11.57 -3.86 4.69
N GLY A 77 -11.70 -2.63 5.18
CA GLY A 77 -12.35 -2.33 6.45
C GLY A 77 -13.82 -2.72 6.50
N VAL A 78 -14.58 -2.50 5.42
CA VAL A 78 -15.96 -2.99 5.31
C VAL A 78 -15.99 -4.52 5.38
N GLN A 79 -15.09 -5.20 4.68
CA GLN A 79 -15.02 -6.67 4.70
C GLN A 79 -14.68 -7.22 6.09
N GLU A 80 -13.67 -6.66 6.76
CA GLU A 80 -13.24 -7.19 8.06
C GLU A 80 -14.11 -6.75 9.23
N LEU A 81 -14.48 -5.47 9.31
CA LEU A 81 -15.13 -4.91 10.49
C LEU A 81 -16.65 -4.98 10.43
N VAL A 82 -17.24 -4.88 9.23
CA VAL A 82 -18.70 -4.85 9.06
C VAL A 82 -19.23 -6.24 8.70
N LEU A 83 -18.61 -6.89 7.71
CA LEU A 83 -19.06 -8.20 7.23
C LEU A 83 -18.47 -9.36 8.01
N GLY A 84 -17.30 -9.18 8.64
CA GLY A 84 -16.54 -10.26 9.26
C GLY A 84 -16.08 -11.33 8.26
N ALA A 85 -16.11 -11.02 6.96
CA ALA A 85 -15.82 -11.93 5.87
C ALA A 85 -15.39 -11.15 4.61
N TYR A 86 -14.44 -11.71 3.86
CA TYR A 86 -14.03 -11.17 2.57
C TYR A 86 -15.05 -11.50 1.47
N TRP A 87 -15.14 -10.63 0.46
CA TRP A 87 -16.00 -10.91 -0.68
C TRP A 87 -15.45 -12.06 -1.52
N SER A 88 -16.33 -12.99 -1.91
CA SER A 88 -16.01 -14.16 -2.73
C SER A 88 -15.90 -13.86 -4.24
N ASN A 89 -15.61 -12.60 -4.59
CA ASN A 89 -15.50 -12.14 -5.97
C ASN A 89 -14.10 -11.54 -6.21
N PRO A 90 -13.71 -11.27 -7.47
CA PRO A 90 -12.40 -10.69 -7.77
C PRO A 90 -12.13 -9.36 -7.05
N ALA A 91 -13.15 -8.54 -6.81
CA ALA A 91 -12.97 -7.27 -6.10
C ALA A 91 -12.50 -7.50 -4.65
N GLY A 92 -13.08 -8.47 -3.95
CA GLY A 92 -12.63 -8.86 -2.60
C GLY A 92 -11.19 -9.34 -2.60
N LEU A 93 -10.80 -10.15 -3.58
CA LEU A 93 -9.42 -10.60 -3.72
C LEU A 93 -8.47 -9.41 -3.94
N TRP A 94 -8.75 -8.54 -4.91
CA TRP A 94 -7.87 -7.41 -5.24
C TRP A 94 -7.66 -6.47 -4.05
N THR A 95 -8.69 -6.26 -3.23
CA THR A 95 -8.57 -5.42 -2.02
C THR A 95 -7.61 -6.01 -0.97
N GLN A 96 -7.51 -7.33 -0.89
CA GLN A 96 -6.53 -7.97 0.00
C GLN A 96 -5.11 -7.91 -0.58
N LEU A 97 -4.99 -7.88 -1.91
CA LEU A 97 -3.70 -7.87 -2.59
C LEU A 97 -3.01 -6.50 -2.55
N TYR A 98 -3.76 -5.39 -2.48
CA TYR A 98 -3.18 -4.04 -2.54
C TYR A 98 -2.07 -3.83 -1.50
N TYR A 99 -2.33 -4.22 -0.26
CA TYR A 99 -1.41 -4.05 0.86
C TYR A 99 -0.45 -5.22 1.07
N LEU A 100 -0.59 -6.32 0.31
CA LEU A 100 0.24 -7.52 0.44
C LEU A 100 1.76 -7.22 0.50
N PRO A 101 2.32 -6.28 -0.30
CA PRO A 101 3.74 -5.94 -0.23
C PRO A 101 4.20 -5.38 1.13
N LEU A 102 3.28 -4.84 1.93
CA LEU A 102 3.56 -4.18 3.20
C LEU A 102 3.02 -4.93 4.42
N MET A 103 2.20 -5.97 4.21
CA MET A 103 1.52 -6.66 5.31
C MET A 103 2.48 -7.21 6.37
N ASN A 104 3.67 -7.69 5.98
CA ASN A 104 4.67 -8.15 6.94
C ASN A 104 5.09 -7.05 7.94
N LEU A 105 5.34 -5.83 7.46
CA LEU A 105 5.62 -4.70 8.34
C LEU A 105 4.38 -4.27 9.12
N GLY A 106 3.20 -4.30 8.49
CA GLY A 106 1.93 -4.04 9.17
C GLY A 106 1.77 -4.93 10.42
N PHE A 107 1.87 -6.25 10.25
CA PHE A 107 1.80 -7.20 11.36
C PHE A 107 2.90 -7.01 12.40
N THR A 108 4.13 -6.71 11.96
CA THR A 108 5.26 -6.45 12.86
C THR A 108 5.04 -5.21 13.74
N LEU A 109 4.32 -4.21 13.22
CA LEU A 109 4.00 -2.98 13.95
C LEU A 109 2.72 -3.08 14.80
N THR A 110 1.86 -4.06 14.54
CA THR A 110 0.60 -4.25 15.27
C THR A 110 0.47 -5.62 15.94
N PRO A 111 1.49 -6.15 16.65
CA PRO A 111 1.41 -7.47 17.28
C PRO A 111 0.36 -7.53 18.39
N TRP A 112 0.02 -6.39 18.97
CA TRP A 112 -0.92 -6.24 20.08
C TRP A 112 -2.39 -6.30 19.67
N SER A 113 -2.70 -6.08 18.38
CA SER A 113 -4.10 -5.85 17.98
C SER A 113 -4.87 -7.12 17.66
N HIS A 114 -4.18 -8.24 17.39
CA HIS A 114 -4.77 -9.50 16.93
C HIS A 114 -5.76 -9.39 15.74
N SER A 115 -5.74 -8.25 15.03
CA SER A 115 -6.63 -7.91 13.91
C SER A 115 -5.80 -7.62 12.67
N VAL A 116 -6.21 -8.17 11.54
CA VAL A 116 -5.57 -7.95 10.23
C VAL A 116 -5.81 -6.52 9.77
N PHE A 117 -6.98 -5.94 10.08
CA PHE A 117 -7.30 -4.54 9.79
C PHE A 117 -6.31 -3.54 10.39
N SER A 118 -5.82 -3.78 11.60
CA SER A 118 -4.78 -2.92 12.19
C SER A 118 -3.48 -2.97 11.40
N ALA A 119 -3.12 -4.12 10.83
CA ALA A 119 -1.97 -4.24 9.96
C ALA A 119 -2.17 -3.50 8.62
N TYR A 120 -3.38 -3.51 8.05
CA TYR A 120 -3.72 -2.67 6.89
C TYR A 120 -3.60 -1.17 7.22
N CYS A 121 -4.09 -0.74 8.39
CA CYS A 121 -3.95 0.64 8.84
C CYS A 121 -2.47 1.04 8.98
N ALA A 122 -1.65 0.18 9.58
CA ALA A 122 -0.22 0.42 9.72
C ALA A 122 0.48 0.52 8.35
N ALA A 123 0.16 -0.38 7.41
CA ALA A 123 0.68 -0.34 6.05
C ALA A 123 0.31 0.97 5.32
N PHE A 124 -0.94 1.41 5.43
CA PHE A 124 -1.39 2.70 4.88
C PHE A 124 -0.62 3.89 5.47
N LEU A 125 -0.45 3.90 6.80
CA LEU A 125 0.31 4.96 7.48
C LEU A 125 1.79 4.98 7.05
N LEU A 126 2.40 3.81 6.84
CA LEU A 126 3.76 3.71 6.30
C LEU A 126 3.86 4.29 4.88
N MET A 127 2.88 4.02 4.01
CA MET A 127 2.82 4.60 2.66
C MET A 127 2.70 6.12 2.70
N LEU A 128 1.82 6.65 3.57
CA LEU A 128 1.70 8.09 3.78
C LEU A 128 3.01 8.69 4.29
N ALA A 129 3.63 8.07 5.30
CA ALA A 129 4.90 8.51 5.85
C ALA A 129 6.00 8.54 4.78
N ALA A 130 6.15 7.47 3.99
CA ALA A 130 7.10 7.40 2.88
C ALA A 130 6.85 8.51 1.85
N THR A 131 5.58 8.77 1.52
CA THR A 131 5.20 9.87 0.61
C THR A 131 5.63 11.22 1.16
N PHE A 132 5.34 11.51 2.44
CA PHE A 132 5.72 12.77 3.07
C PHE A 132 7.24 12.94 3.19
N LEU A 133 7.97 11.88 3.54
CA LEU A 133 9.43 11.90 3.64
C LEU A 133 10.07 12.20 2.28
N GLY A 134 9.66 11.47 1.23
CA GLY A 134 10.13 11.72 -0.13
C GLY A 134 9.81 13.13 -0.63
N ALA A 135 8.60 13.61 -0.36
CA ALA A 135 8.16 14.94 -0.75
C ALA A 135 8.86 16.09 -0.01
N ARG A 136 9.28 15.87 1.25
CA ARG A 136 10.00 16.87 2.06
C ARG A 136 11.46 16.99 1.68
N TRP A 137 12.09 15.89 1.27
CA TRP A 137 13.50 15.88 0.87
C TRP A 137 13.75 16.57 -0.47
N ARG A 138 12.70 16.84 -1.25
CA ARG A 138 12.78 17.62 -2.49
C ARG A 138 12.15 19.00 -2.27
N LYS A 139 12.94 20.06 -2.44
CA LYS A 139 12.40 21.44 -2.52
C LYS A 139 11.49 21.54 -3.77
N PRO A 140 10.39 22.33 -3.70
CA PRO A 140 9.54 22.60 -4.86
C PRO A 140 10.35 23.10 -6.06
#